data_AF-W4KAZ4-F1
#
_entry.id   AF-W4KAZ4-F1
#
_cell.length_a   1.000
_cell.length_b   1.000
_cell.length_c   1.000
_cell.angle_alpha   90.00
_cell.angle_beta   90.00
_cell.angle_gamma   90.00
#
_symmetry.space_group_name_H-M   'P 1'
#
loop_
_entity.id
_entity.type
_entity.pdbx_description
1 polymer ?
#
loop_
_entity_poly.entity_id
_entity_poly.type
_entity_poly.pdbx_seq_one_letter_code
_entity_poly.pdbx_strand_id
1 'polypeptide(L)'
;MHWFLAISLLCSLLHTSRAHHTEEYNEELTLRPLPDGKLAVRFSFTTLLKGARPRAPGSLNEEDESQHYTLFPLALGQILREYALTELHLTLNAGRWDYDRWGYPDETGVGTGAELWAWMGEGAPTSVDQRWKDTQNALAGLFCASLNGMNTQVTTSPTRAFPPAGDLPVLTTPHTHRLRHATLAAEHVCTENLTPFLKLLPCPARAGIASLLMAHKIFDADWHGLGVHVRWRADAGVELALTVQAVLDPVRISVEGRRDWSLRSIFDRTISRPCPVANSSRIRVELPSISGSAYSITPEPSNIDGSLATYNVAEGLNELDVALRWPGETSFTYPLDISRSSLSEFSVQRTLKGSSQTQGQISLVIRNNRPYEIRLLYLETMPWHVEFYLHTLRVEIAGQKHNNLVSNLTYTPPIPHFSPALLQSVITLPPSATLFISMDASKSFLRYTEHPPDAQRGWDLPPAVFVPLSNSNSTFVLDRASRRWDGTRRVYTPAMLVDLPTPDFSMPYNVIIMSCTLIALIFGSVFNLLTRKFVVTKLPGRADVRSDSVQR
;
A
#
# COMPACT_ATOMS: atom_id res chain seq x y z
N MET A 1 -15.54 -60.69 -23.00
CA MET A 1 -15.51 -59.91 -21.75
C MET A 1 -14.34 -58.91 -21.66
N HIS A 2 -13.21 -59.12 -22.36
CA HIS A 2 -12.08 -58.18 -22.36
C HIS A 2 -12.28 -56.92 -23.24
N TRP A 3 -13.07 -56.99 -24.32
CA TRP A 3 -13.35 -55.83 -25.18
C TRP A 3 -14.27 -54.77 -24.54
N PHE A 4 -15.23 -55.20 -23.71
CA PHE A 4 -16.11 -54.26 -23.00
C PHE A 4 -15.38 -53.48 -21.89
N LEU A 5 -14.38 -54.10 -21.24
CA LEU A 5 -13.51 -53.42 -20.28
C LEU A 5 -12.58 -52.41 -20.95
N ALA A 6 -12.06 -52.70 -22.15
CA ALA A 6 -11.22 -51.78 -22.91
C ALA A 6 -12.00 -50.55 -23.40
N ILE A 7 -13.25 -50.73 -23.85
CA ILE A 7 -14.12 -49.63 -24.29
C ILE A 7 -14.60 -48.79 -23.09
N SER A 8 -14.87 -49.42 -21.94
CA SER A 8 -15.19 -48.71 -20.69
C SER A 8 -13.99 -47.90 -20.15
N LEU A 9 -12.76 -48.42 -20.29
CA LEU A 9 -11.54 -47.66 -19.96
C LEU A 9 -11.31 -46.51 -20.94
N LEU A 10 -11.56 -46.70 -22.24
CA LEU A 10 -11.40 -45.65 -23.25
C LEU A 10 -12.46 -44.54 -23.08
N CYS A 11 -13.71 -44.90 -22.77
CA CYS A 11 -14.77 -43.92 -22.50
C CYS A 11 -14.57 -43.18 -21.16
N SER A 12 -13.98 -43.82 -20.13
CA SER A 12 -13.61 -43.12 -18.89
C SER A 12 -12.39 -42.21 -19.09
N LEU A 13 -11.45 -42.56 -19.97
CA LEU A 13 -10.35 -41.67 -20.37
C LEU A 13 -10.85 -40.48 -21.23
N LEU A 14 -11.82 -40.68 -22.12
CA LEU A 14 -12.41 -39.62 -22.95
C LEU A 14 -13.35 -38.68 -22.16
N HIS A 15 -13.91 -39.11 -21.03
CA HIS A 15 -14.63 -38.23 -20.08
C HIS A 15 -13.71 -37.46 -19.11
N THR A 16 -12.40 -37.61 -19.22
CA THR A 16 -11.43 -36.76 -18.53
C THR A 16 -10.76 -35.75 -19.47
N SER A 17 -11.51 -35.16 -20.40
CA SER A 17 -11.14 -33.86 -20.97
C SER A 17 -11.40 -32.77 -19.91
N ARG A 18 -10.55 -32.76 -18.87
CA ARG A 18 -10.55 -31.70 -17.86
C ARG A 18 -10.34 -30.35 -18.56
N ALA A 19 -11.09 -29.34 -18.15
CA ALA A 19 -10.93 -27.97 -18.61
C ALA A 19 -9.51 -27.49 -18.25
N HIS A 20 -8.56 -27.65 -19.17
CA HIS A 20 -7.26 -27.02 -19.07
C HIS A 20 -7.46 -25.54 -19.36
N HIS A 21 -7.50 -24.72 -18.30
CA HIS A 21 -7.40 -23.28 -18.46
C HIS A 21 -6.06 -22.95 -19.10
N THR A 22 -6.10 -22.21 -20.20
CA THR A 22 -4.88 -21.70 -20.84
C THR A 22 -4.40 -20.49 -20.06
N GLU A 23 -3.13 -20.51 -19.66
CA GLU A 23 -2.54 -19.45 -18.86
C GLU A 23 -1.58 -18.62 -19.72
N GLU A 24 -1.67 -17.30 -19.61
CA GLU A 24 -0.77 -16.39 -20.31
C GLU A 24 -0.06 -15.48 -19.32
N TYR A 25 1.24 -15.32 -19.49
CA TYR A 25 2.07 -14.46 -18.66
C TYR A 25 2.75 -13.39 -19.51
N ASN A 26 2.64 -12.12 -19.10
CA ASN A 26 3.33 -11.00 -19.73
C ASN A 26 4.06 -10.18 -18.67
N GLU A 27 5.23 -9.65 -19.03
CA GLU A 27 6.03 -8.77 -18.19
C GLU A 27 6.33 -7.45 -18.92
N GLU A 28 6.23 -6.35 -18.19
CA GLU A 28 6.47 -5.01 -18.71
C GLU A 28 7.20 -4.14 -17.67
N LEU A 29 8.20 -3.39 -18.12
CA LEU A 29 8.91 -2.37 -17.36
C LEU A 29 8.71 -1.02 -18.03
N THR A 30 8.17 -0.04 -17.31
CA THR A 30 8.07 1.34 -17.77
C THR A 30 9.06 2.22 -17.00
N LEU A 31 9.84 3.01 -17.74
CA LEU A 31 10.86 3.93 -17.23
C LEU A 31 10.53 5.34 -17.75
N ARG A 32 10.20 6.25 -16.84
CA ARG A 32 9.81 7.63 -17.16
C ARG A 32 10.71 8.63 -16.44
N PRO A 33 11.64 9.28 -17.15
CA PRO A 33 12.40 10.41 -16.61
C PRO A 33 11.45 11.53 -16.20
N LEU A 34 11.61 12.07 -14.99
CA LEU A 34 10.77 13.12 -14.44
C LEU A 34 11.45 14.50 -14.57
N PRO A 35 10.68 15.60 -14.61
CA PRO A 35 11.23 16.94 -14.74
C PRO A 35 12.18 17.37 -13.61
N ASP A 36 12.07 16.76 -12.44
CA ASP A 36 12.90 17.03 -11.26
C ASP A 36 14.17 16.14 -11.19
N GLY A 37 14.53 15.48 -12.29
CA GLY A 37 15.75 14.66 -12.41
C GLY A 37 15.58 13.24 -11.89
N LYS A 38 14.45 12.92 -11.26
CA LYS A 38 14.11 11.57 -10.79
C LYS A 38 13.66 10.67 -11.93
N LEU A 39 13.53 9.38 -11.65
CA LEU A 39 13.09 8.35 -12.57
C LEU A 39 11.92 7.59 -11.96
N ALA A 40 10.73 7.75 -12.55
CA ALA A 40 9.59 6.90 -12.23
C ALA A 40 9.75 5.54 -12.92
N VAL A 41 9.61 4.48 -12.14
CA VAL A 41 9.74 3.10 -12.59
C VAL A 41 8.46 2.35 -12.23
N ARG A 42 7.95 1.57 -13.18
CA ARG A 42 6.86 0.61 -12.94
C ARG A 42 7.18 -0.73 -13.56
N PHE A 43 7.22 -1.76 -12.73
CA PHE A 43 7.15 -3.15 -13.12
C PHE A 43 5.69 -3.61 -13.12
N SER A 44 5.27 -4.32 -14.16
CA SER A 44 3.94 -4.90 -14.28
C SER A 44 4.05 -6.32 -14.79
N PHE A 45 3.59 -7.28 -13.99
CA PHE A 45 3.54 -8.69 -14.35
C PHE A 45 2.09 -9.13 -14.35
N THR A 46 1.59 -9.54 -15.51
CA THR A 46 0.18 -9.92 -15.68
C THR A 46 0.08 -11.40 -16.01
N THR A 47 -0.71 -12.14 -15.24
CA THR A 47 -1.07 -13.54 -15.49
C THR A 47 -2.57 -13.63 -15.74
N LEU A 48 -2.97 -14.19 -16.89
CA LEU A 48 -4.37 -14.40 -17.26
C LEU A 48 -4.70 -15.88 -17.22
N LEU A 49 -5.69 -16.26 -16.40
CA LEU A 49 -6.33 -17.57 -16.40
C LEU A 49 -7.54 -17.54 -17.36
N LYS A 50 -7.36 -18.00 -18.60
CA LYS A 50 -8.40 -17.91 -19.62
C LYS A 50 -9.61 -18.79 -19.31
N GLY A 51 -10.79 -18.20 -19.41
CA GLY A 51 -12.07 -18.88 -19.16
C GLY A 51 -12.33 -19.25 -17.70
N ALA A 52 -11.42 -18.95 -16.78
CA ALA A 52 -11.63 -19.18 -15.35
C ALA A 52 -12.70 -18.22 -14.81
N ARG A 53 -13.47 -18.68 -13.82
CA ARG A 53 -14.49 -17.89 -13.14
C ARG A 53 -14.23 -17.88 -11.63
N PRO A 54 -14.54 -16.78 -10.93
CA PRO A 54 -14.55 -16.76 -9.47
C PRO A 54 -15.49 -17.82 -8.93
N ARG A 55 -15.13 -18.45 -7.81
CA ARG A 55 -15.99 -19.44 -7.15
C ARG A 55 -17.29 -18.77 -6.72
N ALA A 56 -18.42 -19.41 -7.02
CA ALA A 56 -19.71 -18.91 -6.59
C ALA A 56 -19.82 -18.98 -5.05
N PRO A 57 -20.28 -17.92 -4.36
CA PRO A 57 -20.34 -17.91 -2.90
C PRO A 57 -21.22 -19.04 -2.34
N GLY A 58 -22.30 -19.41 -3.04
CA GLY A 58 -23.21 -20.48 -2.62
C GLY A 58 -22.61 -21.90 -2.67
N SER A 59 -21.53 -22.13 -3.43
CA SER A 59 -20.88 -23.45 -3.54
C SER A 59 -19.74 -23.65 -2.55
N LEU A 60 -19.57 -22.77 -1.55
CA LEU A 60 -18.52 -22.89 -0.53
C LEU A 60 -18.67 -24.12 0.37
N ASN A 61 -19.87 -24.69 0.49
CA ASN A 61 -20.12 -25.93 1.25
C ASN A 61 -19.86 -27.21 0.43
N GLU A 62 -19.66 -27.09 -0.87
CA GLU A 62 -19.43 -28.20 -1.78
C GLU A 62 -17.93 -28.32 -2.08
N GLU A 63 -17.47 -29.50 -2.50
CA GLU A 63 -16.10 -29.65 -2.97
C GLU A 63 -15.85 -28.75 -4.19
N ASP A 64 -14.76 -28.01 -4.15
CA ASP A 64 -14.40 -27.10 -5.22
C ASP A 64 -13.86 -27.86 -6.45
N GLU A 65 -13.94 -27.23 -7.61
CA GLU A 65 -13.33 -27.76 -8.83
C GLU A 65 -11.81 -27.82 -8.69
N SER A 66 -11.21 -28.98 -9.00
CA SER A 66 -9.76 -29.16 -8.99
C SER A 66 -9.06 -28.15 -9.89
N GLN A 67 -8.31 -27.22 -9.30
CA GLN A 67 -7.51 -26.24 -10.04
C GLN A 67 -6.07 -26.71 -10.20
N HIS A 68 -5.60 -26.79 -11.44
CA HIS A 68 -4.19 -27.06 -11.75
C HIS A 68 -3.58 -25.82 -12.37
N TYR A 69 -2.81 -25.08 -11.58
CA TYR A 69 -2.15 -23.88 -12.04
C TYR A 69 -0.72 -24.17 -12.52
N THR A 70 -0.32 -23.58 -13.64
CA THR A 70 1.04 -23.72 -14.20
C THR A 70 1.89 -22.46 -13.98
N LEU A 71 1.30 -21.28 -14.22
CA LEU A 71 1.89 -19.96 -14.10
C LEU A 71 1.22 -19.15 -12.99
N PHE A 72 -0.09 -19.34 -12.78
CA PHE A 72 -0.82 -18.65 -11.71
C PHE A 72 -0.40 -19.18 -10.34
N PRO A 73 -0.15 -18.31 -9.35
CA PRO A 73 0.34 -18.74 -8.05
C PRO A 73 -0.72 -19.51 -7.26
N LEU A 74 -0.44 -20.79 -6.97
CA LEU A 74 -1.35 -21.69 -6.25
C LEU A 74 -1.83 -21.12 -4.92
N ALA A 75 -0.93 -20.54 -4.12
CA ALA A 75 -1.27 -19.99 -2.81
C ALA A 75 -2.33 -18.88 -2.90
N LEU A 76 -2.21 -17.98 -3.88
CA LEU A 76 -3.20 -16.93 -4.09
C LEU A 76 -4.50 -17.51 -4.69
N GLY A 77 -4.39 -18.45 -5.64
CA GLY A 77 -5.55 -19.11 -6.23
C GLY A 77 -6.40 -19.84 -5.20
N GLN A 78 -5.78 -20.49 -4.22
CA GLN A 78 -6.47 -21.13 -3.09
C GLN A 78 -7.20 -20.11 -2.22
N ILE A 79 -6.57 -18.99 -1.86
CA ILE A 79 -7.21 -17.91 -1.07
C ILE A 79 -8.43 -17.34 -1.81
N LEU A 80 -8.30 -17.06 -3.11
CA LEU A 80 -9.39 -16.51 -3.92
C LEU A 80 -10.61 -17.43 -3.95
N ARG A 81 -10.39 -18.74 -4.09
CA ARG A 81 -11.47 -19.72 -4.15
C ARG A 81 -12.03 -20.08 -2.78
N GLU A 82 -11.19 -20.23 -1.77
CA GLU A 82 -11.62 -20.54 -0.40
C GLU A 82 -12.57 -19.47 0.16
N TYR A 83 -12.26 -18.20 -0.10
CA TYR A 83 -13.08 -17.09 0.38
C TYR A 83 -14.02 -16.52 -0.68
N ALA A 84 -14.20 -17.19 -1.83
CA ALA A 84 -15.03 -16.74 -2.95
C ALA A 84 -14.90 -15.23 -3.23
N LEU A 85 -13.65 -14.79 -3.45
CA LEU A 85 -13.29 -13.41 -3.78
C LEU A 85 -13.53 -13.18 -5.26
N THR A 86 -14.36 -12.18 -5.58
CA THR A 86 -14.61 -11.79 -6.98
C THR A 86 -13.51 -10.89 -7.51
N GLU A 87 -13.08 -9.94 -6.67
CA GLU A 87 -12.09 -8.93 -6.99
C GLU A 87 -11.31 -8.60 -5.70
N LEU A 88 -10.01 -8.41 -5.82
CA LEU A 88 -9.10 -8.19 -4.69
C LEU A 88 -7.98 -7.24 -5.09
N HIS A 89 -7.70 -6.25 -4.25
CA HIS A 89 -6.62 -5.29 -4.46
C HIS A 89 -5.91 -5.04 -3.14
N LEU A 90 -4.62 -5.31 -3.12
CA LEU A 90 -3.71 -5.04 -2.01
C LEU A 90 -2.60 -4.12 -2.50
N THR A 91 -2.34 -3.03 -1.80
CA THR A 91 -1.14 -2.23 -1.99
C THR A 91 -0.40 -2.05 -0.67
N LEU A 92 0.93 -2.06 -0.73
CA LEU A 92 1.83 -1.79 0.38
C LEU A 92 2.81 -0.72 -0.09
N ASN A 93 2.76 0.47 0.50
CA ASN A 93 3.53 1.61 0.02
C ASN A 93 4.28 2.34 1.14
N ALA A 94 5.41 2.93 0.79
CA ALA A 94 6.17 3.82 1.65
C ALA A 94 6.60 5.09 0.89
N GLY A 95 6.72 6.19 1.64
CA GLY A 95 7.00 7.51 1.10
C GLY A 95 5.75 8.33 0.78
N ARG A 96 5.97 9.51 0.20
CA ARG A 96 4.91 10.46 -0.20
C ARG A 96 4.94 10.66 -1.70
N TRP A 97 3.83 10.35 -2.38
CA TRP A 97 3.69 10.67 -3.79
C TRP A 97 3.55 12.18 -3.99
N ASP A 98 4.43 12.78 -4.81
CA ASP A 98 4.35 14.19 -5.19
C ASP A 98 3.62 14.34 -6.53
N TYR A 99 2.30 14.54 -6.48
CA TYR A 99 1.47 14.71 -7.67
C TYR A 99 1.83 15.96 -8.49
N ASP A 100 2.33 17.02 -7.85
CA ASP A 100 2.64 18.26 -8.53
C ASP A 100 3.91 18.11 -9.38
N ARG A 101 4.91 17.36 -8.88
CA ARG A 101 6.18 17.12 -9.57
C ARG A 101 6.18 15.89 -10.48
N TRP A 102 5.57 14.80 -10.03
CA TRP A 102 5.64 13.49 -10.70
C TRP A 102 4.40 13.18 -11.54
N GLY A 103 3.36 14.00 -11.40
CA GLY A 103 2.08 13.80 -12.06
C GLY A 103 1.30 12.63 -11.47
N TYR A 104 0.35 12.12 -12.25
CA TYR A 104 -0.40 10.93 -11.84
C TYR A 104 0.47 9.68 -11.94
N PRO A 105 0.38 8.77 -10.94
CA PRO A 105 1.10 7.51 -10.96
C PRO A 105 0.50 6.55 -11.99
N ASP A 106 1.29 5.55 -12.40
CA ASP A 106 0.80 4.50 -13.29
C ASP A 106 0.04 3.39 -12.56
N GLU A 107 0.44 3.07 -11.31
CA GLU A 107 -0.40 2.36 -10.35
C GLU A 107 -1.12 3.37 -9.47
N THR A 108 -2.43 3.23 -9.30
CA THR A 108 -3.25 4.30 -8.68
C THR A 108 -3.17 4.29 -7.16
N GLY A 109 -3.03 3.12 -6.55
CA GLY A 109 -2.98 2.92 -5.11
C GLY A 109 -1.62 3.30 -4.55
N VAL A 110 -1.37 4.60 -4.39
CA VAL A 110 -0.11 5.16 -3.86
C VAL A 110 -0.22 5.69 -2.42
N GLY A 111 -1.36 5.48 -1.77
CA GLY A 111 -1.57 5.85 -0.37
C GLY A 111 -0.55 5.19 0.54
N THR A 112 0.01 5.95 1.47
CA THR A 112 1.02 5.45 2.42
C THR A 112 0.45 4.35 3.31
N GLY A 113 1.23 3.28 3.51
CA GLY A 113 0.85 2.12 4.31
C GLY A 113 0.21 1.00 3.48
N ALA A 114 -0.53 0.13 4.15
CA ALA A 114 -1.25 -0.96 3.52
C ALA A 114 -2.71 -0.56 3.20
N GLU A 115 -3.16 -0.77 1.97
CA GLU A 115 -4.56 -0.60 1.57
C GLU A 115 -5.05 -1.91 0.96
N LEU A 116 -6.15 -2.44 1.51
CA LEU A 116 -6.79 -3.66 1.03
C LEU A 116 -8.25 -3.37 0.74
N TRP A 117 -8.71 -3.77 -0.44
CA TRP A 117 -10.12 -3.78 -0.76
C TRP A 117 -10.52 -4.94 -1.66
N ALA A 118 -11.76 -5.39 -1.50
CA ALA A 118 -12.30 -6.53 -2.22
C ALA A 118 -13.80 -6.37 -2.48
N TRP A 119 -14.25 -6.86 -3.63
CA TRP A 119 -15.66 -7.08 -3.92
C TRP A 119 -16.00 -8.56 -3.69
N MET A 120 -16.97 -8.80 -2.81
CA MET A 120 -17.36 -10.14 -2.38
C MET A 120 -18.85 -10.35 -2.60
N GLY A 121 -19.22 -11.46 -3.25
CA GLY A 121 -20.63 -11.80 -3.48
C GLY A 121 -21.31 -12.33 -2.21
N GLU A 122 -22.54 -11.90 -1.95
CA GLU A 122 -23.40 -12.49 -0.92
C GLU A 122 -23.91 -13.90 -1.33
N GLY A 123 -24.57 -14.61 -0.41
CA GLY A 123 -25.13 -15.94 -0.65
C GLY A 123 -24.23 -17.11 -0.26
N ALA A 124 -23.12 -16.81 0.42
CA ALA A 124 -22.27 -17.83 1.05
C ALA A 124 -22.86 -18.29 2.40
N PRO A 125 -22.53 -19.52 2.85
CA PRO A 125 -22.88 -20.02 4.17
C PRO A 125 -22.34 -19.14 5.30
N THR A 126 -21.13 -18.61 5.11
CA THR A 126 -20.47 -17.65 5.99
C THR A 126 -20.70 -16.22 5.53
N SER A 127 -20.84 -15.27 6.46
CA SER A 127 -21.03 -13.86 6.14
C SER A 127 -19.83 -13.27 5.37
N VAL A 128 -20.09 -12.17 4.64
CA VAL A 128 -19.03 -11.41 3.95
C VAL A 128 -17.98 -10.91 4.95
N ASP A 129 -18.40 -10.46 6.14
CA ASP A 129 -17.49 -9.95 7.16
C ASP A 129 -16.56 -11.02 7.73
N GLN A 130 -17.05 -12.25 7.89
CA GLN A 130 -16.22 -13.36 8.34
C GLN A 130 -15.20 -13.75 7.26
N ARG A 131 -15.64 -13.92 6.01
CA ARG A 131 -14.71 -14.21 4.90
C ARG A 131 -13.71 -13.09 4.66
N TRP A 132 -14.09 -11.83 4.87
CA TRP A 132 -13.19 -10.68 4.81
C TRP A 132 -12.09 -10.78 5.88
N LYS A 133 -12.45 -11.07 7.13
CA LYS A 133 -11.48 -11.32 8.21
C LYS A 133 -10.55 -12.48 7.90
N ASP A 134 -11.06 -13.58 7.35
CA ASP A 134 -10.25 -14.75 7.04
C ASP A 134 -9.32 -14.48 5.84
N THR A 135 -9.79 -13.72 4.84
CA THR A 135 -8.98 -13.23 3.72
C THR A 135 -7.79 -12.41 4.23
N GLN A 136 -8.01 -11.49 5.19
CA GLN A 136 -6.95 -10.70 5.79
C GLN A 136 -5.90 -11.57 6.49
N ASN A 137 -6.33 -12.57 7.26
CA ASN A 137 -5.42 -13.49 7.94
C ASN A 137 -4.59 -14.31 6.95
N ALA A 138 -5.21 -14.78 5.86
CA ALA A 138 -4.50 -15.55 4.84
C ALA A 138 -3.49 -14.69 4.08
N LEU A 139 -3.85 -13.46 3.70
CA LEU A 139 -2.95 -12.53 3.03
C LEU A 139 -1.84 -12.02 3.95
N ALA A 140 -2.11 -11.83 5.24
CA ALA A 140 -1.09 -11.51 6.25
C ALA A 140 0.01 -12.56 6.27
N GLY A 141 -0.37 -13.85 6.26
CA GLY A 141 0.56 -14.97 6.19
C GLY A 141 1.31 -15.05 4.86
N LEU A 142 0.63 -14.80 3.73
CA LEU A 142 1.24 -14.86 2.40
C LEU A 142 2.29 -13.76 2.19
N PHE A 143 2.00 -12.54 2.61
CA PHE A 143 2.85 -11.38 2.38
C PHE A 143 3.75 -11.01 3.57
N CYS A 144 3.66 -11.71 4.70
CA CYS A 144 4.37 -11.37 5.94
C CYS A 144 4.09 -9.92 6.38
N ALA A 145 2.80 -9.54 6.37
CA ALA A 145 2.33 -8.20 6.69
C ALA A 145 1.26 -8.26 7.78
N SER A 146 1.07 -7.18 8.53
CA SER A 146 0.10 -7.08 9.64
C SER A 146 -1.34 -6.85 9.19
N LEU A 147 -1.76 -7.48 8.08
CA LEU A 147 -3.08 -7.27 7.47
C LEU A 147 -4.25 -7.76 8.35
N ASN A 148 -3.98 -8.66 9.30
CA ASN A 148 -4.92 -9.05 10.35
C ASN A 148 -5.35 -7.87 11.25
N GLY A 149 -4.60 -6.77 11.26
CA GLY A 149 -4.98 -5.51 11.89
C GLY A 149 -6.16 -4.81 11.20
N MET A 150 -6.52 -5.18 9.96
CA MET A 150 -7.61 -4.59 9.18
C MET A 150 -9.01 -5.00 9.65
N ASN A 151 -9.22 -5.13 10.96
CA ASN A 151 -10.47 -5.58 11.54
C ASN A 151 -11.65 -4.61 11.29
N THR A 152 -12.80 -4.88 11.92
CA THR A 152 -14.01 -4.06 11.77
C THR A 152 -13.81 -2.59 12.13
N GLN A 153 -12.85 -2.26 13.01
CA GLN A 153 -12.58 -0.89 13.46
C GLN A 153 -11.95 0.00 12.39
N VAL A 154 -11.42 -0.58 11.31
CA VAL A 154 -10.81 0.16 10.19
C VAL A 154 -11.43 -0.19 8.83
N THR A 155 -12.40 -1.12 8.81
CA THR A 155 -13.08 -1.54 7.59
C THR A 155 -14.26 -0.62 7.27
N THR A 156 -14.37 -0.24 5.99
CA THR A 156 -15.39 0.66 5.41
C THR A 156 -15.90 0.10 4.07
N SER A 157 -16.92 0.74 3.49
CA SER A 157 -17.48 0.37 2.17
C SER A 157 -17.74 1.59 1.25
N PRO A 158 -16.71 2.34 0.84
CA PRO A 158 -16.83 3.53 -0.01
C PRO A 158 -17.00 3.20 -1.51
N THR A 159 -18.16 2.65 -1.90
CA THR A 159 -18.42 2.13 -3.26
C THR A 159 -18.26 3.14 -4.40
N ARG A 160 -18.39 4.45 -4.12
CA ARG A 160 -18.22 5.52 -5.12
C ARG A 160 -16.76 5.81 -5.46
N ALA A 161 -15.87 5.68 -4.47
CA ALA A 161 -14.44 5.93 -4.65
C ALA A 161 -13.69 4.66 -5.11
N PHE A 162 -14.26 3.49 -4.82
CA PHE A 162 -13.71 2.18 -5.16
C PHE A 162 -14.78 1.36 -5.92
N PRO A 163 -15.15 1.78 -7.15
CA PRO A 163 -16.01 0.97 -7.99
C PRO A 163 -15.30 -0.33 -8.39
N PRO A 164 -16.04 -1.37 -8.83
CA PRO A 164 -15.41 -2.58 -9.37
C PRO A 164 -14.51 -2.25 -10.56
N ALA A 165 -13.28 -2.75 -10.54
CA ALA A 165 -12.31 -2.61 -11.62
C ALA A 165 -12.54 -3.65 -12.73
N GLY A 166 -13.02 -4.84 -12.36
CA GLY A 166 -13.44 -5.90 -13.27
C GLY A 166 -14.96 -5.98 -13.45
N ASP A 167 -15.38 -7.00 -14.17
CA ASP A 167 -16.78 -7.41 -14.18
C ASP A 167 -17.10 -8.17 -12.89
N LEU A 168 -18.34 -8.08 -12.43
CA LEU A 168 -18.84 -8.87 -11.31
C LEU A 168 -19.79 -9.95 -11.82
N PRO A 169 -19.59 -11.24 -11.48
CA PRO A 169 -20.52 -12.30 -11.86
C PRO A 169 -21.94 -12.01 -11.34
N VAL A 170 -22.94 -12.31 -12.17
CA VAL A 170 -24.35 -12.18 -11.77
C VAL A 170 -24.65 -13.20 -10.69
N LEU A 171 -25.15 -12.74 -9.54
CA LEU A 171 -25.57 -13.59 -8.44
C LEU A 171 -27.07 -13.88 -8.55
N THR A 172 -27.51 -14.98 -7.93
CA THR A 172 -28.93 -15.30 -7.83
C THR A 172 -29.62 -14.30 -6.90
N THR A 173 -30.72 -13.71 -7.36
CA THR A 173 -31.53 -12.79 -6.55
C THR A 173 -31.97 -13.46 -5.24
N PRO A 174 -31.89 -12.79 -4.08
CA PRO A 174 -31.68 -11.35 -3.87
C PRO A 174 -30.22 -10.91 -3.61
N HIS A 175 -29.24 -11.77 -3.87
CA HIS A 175 -27.85 -11.53 -3.47
C HIS A 175 -27.15 -10.46 -4.31
N THR A 176 -26.29 -9.67 -3.67
CA THR A 176 -25.49 -8.62 -4.31
C THR A 176 -24.01 -8.72 -3.93
N HIS A 177 -23.15 -7.99 -4.63
CA HIS A 177 -21.75 -7.87 -4.24
C HIS A 177 -21.58 -6.72 -3.24
N ARG A 178 -20.71 -6.92 -2.25
CA ARG A 178 -20.37 -5.95 -1.21
C ARG A 178 -18.89 -5.61 -1.27
N LEU A 179 -18.58 -4.32 -1.19
CA LEU A 179 -17.23 -3.81 -1.03
C LEU A 179 -16.80 -3.91 0.44
N ARG A 180 -15.57 -4.34 0.67
CA ARG A 180 -14.83 -4.12 1.93
C ARG A 180 -13.54 -3.40 1.59
N HIS A 181 -13.23 -2.35 2.34
CA HIS A 181 -12.06 -1.50 2.16
C HIS A 181 -11.46 -1.16 3.52
N ALA A 182 -10.16 -1.37 3.70
CA ALA A 182 -9.44 -1.05 4.93
C ALA A 182 -8.05 -0.50 4.60
N THR A 183 -7.55 0.34 5.50
CA THR A 183 -6.22 0.94 5.38
C THR A 183 -5.49 0.86 6.72
N LEU A 184 -4.18 0.59 6.68
CA LEU A 184 -3.27 0.62 7.82
C LEU A 184 -2.09 1.51 7.45
N ALA A 185 -2.17 2.79 7.80
CA ALA A 185 -1.15 3.79 7.45
C ALA A 185 0.24 3.45 8.03
N ALA A 186 0.29 2.77 9.17
CA ALA A 186 1.52 2.36 9.84
C ALA A 186 2.18 1.11 9.22
N GLU A 187 1.45 0.33 8.42
CA GLU A 187 1.97 -0.90 7.80
C GLU A 187 2.65 -0.55 6.47
N HIS A 188 3.92 -0.16 6.55
CA HIS A 188 4.72 0.14 5.37
C HIS A 188 5.22 -1.13 4.68
N VAL A 189 5.61 -0.99 3.41
CA VAL A 189 6.29 -2.07 2.69
C VAL A 189 7.72 -2.27 3.22
N CYS A 190 8.08 -3.53 3.42
CA CYS A 190 9.35 -3.99 3.96
C CYS A 190 10.04 -4.97 2.99
N THR A 191 11.34 -5.21 3.21
CA THR A 191 12.14 -6.15 2.41
C THR A 191 11.59 -7.58 2.43
N GLU A 192 10.98 -7.92 3.56
CA GLU A 192 10.34 -9.19 3.86
C GLU A 192 9.10 -9.44 3.01
N ASN A 193 8.42 -8.38 2.51
CA ASN A 193 7.27 -8.52 1.63
C ASN A 193 7.67 -8.81 0.17
N LEU A 194 8.87 -8.38 -0.27
CA LEU A 194 9.32 -8.58 -1.65
C LEU A 194 9.61 -10.06 -1.96
N THR A 195 10.16 -10.80 -1.00
CA THR A 195 10.47 -12.23 -1.19
C THR A 195 9.22 -13.08 -1.50
N PRO A 196 8.13 -13.05 -0.71
CA PRO A 196 6.90 -13.75 -1.05
C PRO A 196 6.24 -13.18 -2.32
N PHE A 197 6.31 -11.87 -2.56
CA PHE A 197 5.82 -11.28 -3.80
C PHE A 197 6.50 -11.88 -5.05
N LEU A 198 7.83 -11.97 -5.04
CA LEU A 198 8.60 -12.58 -6.13
C LEU A 198 8.27 -14.05 -6.35
N LYS A 199 7.93 -14.79 -5.28
CA LYS A 199 7.50 -16.20 -5.38
C LYS A 199 6.16 -16.38 -6.09
N LEU A 200 5.36 -15.33 -6.25
CA LEU A 200 4.13 -15.37 -7.03
C LEU A 200 4.38 -15.28 -8.55
N LEU A 201 5.61 -14.91 -8.96
CA LEU A 201 5.99 -14.81 -10.37
C LEU A 201 6.52 -16.15 -10.89
N PRO A 202 6.23 -16.53 -12.16
CA PRO A 202 6.75 -17.76 -12.76
C PRO A 202 8.29 -17.83 -12.80
N CYS A 203 8.94 -16.68 -13.00
CA CYS A 203 10.40 -16.52 -13.06
C CYS A 203 10.90 -15.68 -11.86
N PRO A 204 10.94 -16.21 -10.62
CA PRO A 204 11.15 -15.42 -9.40
C PRO A 204 12.55 -14.80 -9.34
N ALA A 205 12.71 -13.56 -9.82
CA ALA A 205 13.95 -12.80 -9.90
C ALA A 205 15.17 -13.53 -10.54
N ARG A 206 14.91 -14.56 -11.36
CA ARG A 206 15.96 -15.39 -12.01
C ARG A 206 16.16 -15.08 -13.49
N ALA A 207 15.13 -14.60 -14.17
CA ALA A 207 15.09 -14.34 -15.60
C ALA A 207 14.02 -13.28 -15.90
N GLY A 208 14.10 -12.68 -17.08
CA GLY A 208 13.17 -11.64 -17.51
C GLY A 208 13.32 -10.35 -16.73
N ILE A 209 12.30 -9.52 -16.79
CA ILE A 209 12.25 -8.19 -16.16
C ILE A 209 12.28 -8.30 -14.63
N ALA A 210 11.68 -9.36 -14.08
CA ALA A 210 11.70 -9.62 -12.64
C ALA A 210 13.11 -9.75 -12.06
N SER A 211 14.13 -10.08 -12.87
CA SER A 211 15.52 -10.18 -12.43
C SER A 211 16.11 -8.85 -11.93
N LEU A 212 15.56 -7.71 -12.37
CA LEU A 212 15.94 -6.37 -11.94
C LEU A 212 15.39 -6.01 -10.55
N LEU A 213 14.42 -6.76 -10.03
CA LEU A 213 13.80 -6.47 -8.74
C LEU A 213 14.77 -6.82 -7.60
N MET A 214 15.50 -5.81 -7.14
CA MET A 214 16.47 -5.93 -6.07
C MET A 214 16.06 -5.07 -4.88
N ALA A 215 15.84 -5.72 -3.73
CA ALA A 215 15.28 -5.11 -2.54
C ALA A 215 15.97 -3.79 -2.18
N HIS A 216 17.28 -3.80 -1.96
CA HIS A 216 18.00 -2.64 -1.43
C HIS A 216 18.03 -1.42 -2.38
N LYS A 217 17.79 -1.60 -3.69
CA LYS A 217 17.67 -0.49 -4.65
C LYS A 217 16.25 0.05 -4.69
N ILE A 218 15.24 -0.83 -4.66
CA ILE A 218 13.83 -0.43 -4.68
C ILE A 218 13.44 0.30 -3.39
N PHE A 219 13.88 -0.21 -2.24
CA PHE A 219 13.53 0.34 -0.93
C PHE A 219 14.34 1.60 -0.56
N ASP A 220 15.37 1.96 -1.34
CA ASP A 220 16.08 3.25 -1.22
C ASP A 220 15.39 4.38 -2.04
N ALA A 221 14.35 4.07 -2.81
CA ALA A 221 13.60 5.04 -3.60
C ALA A 221 12.87 6.06 -2.73
N ASP A 222 12.69 7.29 -3.24
CA ASP A 222 11.96 8.37 -2.54
C ASP A 222 10.49 8.04 -2.29
N TRP A 223 9.93 7.19 -3.16
CA TRP A 223 8.66 6.51 -2.97
C TRP A 223 8.75 5.13 -3.59
N HIS A 224 8.15 4.12 -2.97
CA HIS A 224 8.08 2.77 -3.52
C HIS A 224 6.87 2.00 -2.99
N GLY A 225 6.40 1.05 -3.77
CA GLY A 225 5.21 0.26 -3.44
C GLY A 225 5.09 -1.05 -4.21
N LEU A 226 4.38 -2.00 -3.59
CA LEU A 226 3.97 -3.27 -4.19
C LEU A 226 2.45 -3.28 -4.34
N GLY A 227 1.97 -3.73 -5.49
CA GLY A 227 0.54 -3.91 -5.78
C GLY A 227 0.25 -5.35 -6.18
N VAL A 228 -0.79 -5.93 -5.59
CA VAL A 228 -1.30 -7.26 -5.92
C VAL A 228 -2.76 -7.09 -6.22
N HIS A 229 -3.13 -7.44 -7.43
CA HIS A 229 -4.49 -7.21 -7.84
C HIS A 229 -5.07 -8.36 -8.66
N VAL A 230 -6.31 -8.71 -8.36
CA VAL A 230 -7.08 -9.75 -9.01
C VAL A 230 -8.42 -9.19 -9.43
N ARG A 231 -8.77 -9.36 -10.71
CA ARG A 231 -10.07 -8.97 -11.26
C ARG A 231 -10.55 -10.05 -12.21
N TRP A 232 -11.85 -10.11 -12.39
CA TRP A 232 -12.46 -10.99 -13.37
C TRP A 232 -12.96 -10.17 -14.56
N ARG A 233 -12.77 -10.71 -15.76
CA ARG A 233 -13.33 -10.17 -17.00
C ARG A 233 -14.20 -11.23 -17.64
N ALA A 234 -15.44 -10.91 -17.94
CA ALA A 234 -16.42 -11.88 -18.43
C ALA A 234 -16.03 -12.51 -19.79
N ASP A 235 -15.30 -11.77 -20.61
CA ASP A 235 -14.81 -12.17 -21.93
C ASP A 235 -13.46 -12.90 -21.91
N ALA A 236 -12.64 -12.71 -20.87
CA ALA A 236 -11.28 -13.27 -20.82
C ALA A 236 -11.10 -14.34 -19.72
N GLY A 237 -11.52 -14.07 -18.49
CA GLY A 237 -11.27 -14.92 -17.32
C GLY A 237 -10.69 -14.14 -16.14
N VAL A 238 -9.98 -14.83 -15.25
CA VAL A 238 -9.37 -14.22 -14.04
C VAL A 238 -8.00 -13.66 -14.39
N GLU A 239 -7.80 -12.37 -14.16
CA GLU A 239 -6.53 -11.69 -14.39
C GLU A 239 -5.88 -11.37 -13.04
N LEU A 240 -4.58 -11.65 -12.92
CA LEU A 240 -3.72 -11.24 -11.81
C LEU A 240 -2.71 -10.23 -12.33
N ALA A 241 -2.63 -9.06 -11.72
CA ALA A 241 -1.59 -8.08 -11.94
C ALA A 241 -0.76 -7.91 -10.67
N LEU A 242 0.55 -8.16 -10.78
CA LEU A 242 1.54 -7.88 -9.76
C LEU A 242 2.34 -6.66 -10.22
N THR A 243 2.33 -5.60 -9.43
CA THR A 243 2.99 -4.34 -9.77
C THR A 243 4.04 -3.97 -8.72
N VAL A 244 5.16 -3.43 -9.17
CA VAL A 244 6.14 -2.76 -8.31
C VAL A 244 6.36 -1.39 -8.89
N GLN A 245 6.15 -0.35 -8.12
CA GLN A 245 6.37 1.03 -8.57
C GLN A 245 7.36 1.71 -7.64
N ALA A 246 8.24 2.54 -8.20
CA ALA A 246 9.23 3.29 -7.45
C ALA A 246 9.56 4.63 -8.13
N VAL A 247 10.01 5.60 -7.33
CA VAL A 247 10.58 6.87 -7.80
C VAL A 247 12.02 6.95 -7.34
N LEU A 248 12.95 6.68 -8.24
CA LEU A 248 14.39 6.62 -7.99
C LEU A 248 15.04 7.98 -8.25
N ASP A 249 16.12 8.28 -7.53
CA ASP A 249 16.90 9.50 -7.72
C ASP A 249 18.29 9.18 -8.30
N PRO A 250 18.46 9.19 -9.64
CA PRO A 250 19.77 8.94 -10.27
C PRO A 250 20.76 10.08 -9.98
N VAL A 251 20.29 11.30 -9.75
CA VAL A 251 21.14 12.46 -9.42
C VAL A 251 21.84 12.24 -8.08
N ARG A 252 21.12 11.66 -7.10
CA ARG A 252 21.68 11.30 -5.78
C ARG A 252 22.78 10.24 -5.87
N ILE A 253 22.67 9.30 -6.80
CA ILE A 253 23.64 8.20 -6.96
C ILE A 253 24.86 8.65 -7.79
N SER A 254 24.69 9.66 -8.65
CA SER A 254 25.73 10.18 -9.53
C SER A 254 26.78 10.99 -8.77
N VAL A 255 28.05 10.61 -8.90
CA VAL A 255 29.19 11.35 -8.30
C VAL A 255 29.28 12.78 -8.84
N GLU A 256 28.88 12.99 -10.10
CA GLU A 256 28.94 14.28 -10.78
C GLU A 256 27.60 15.05 -10.68
N GLY A 257 26.60 14.50 -9.98
CA GLY A 257 25.27 15.09 -9.89
C GLY A 257 24.52 15.11 -11.22
N ARG A 258 24.81 14.18 -12.14
CA ARG A 258 24.08 14.01 -13.41
C ARG A 258 22.86 13.11 -13.24
N ARG A 259 21.81 13.38 -14.00
CA ARG A 259 20.59 12.53 -14.05
C ARG A 259 20.71 11.31 -14.97
N ASP A 260 21.90 11.01 -15.47
CA ASP A 260 22.17 9.83 -16.30
C ASP A 260 21.82 8.56 -15.54
N TRP A 261 21.24 7.57 -16.24
CA TRP A 261 20.91 6.29 -15.64
C TRP A 261 21.11 5.14 -16.62
N SER A 262 21.38 3.95 -16.08
CA SER A 262 21.23 2.66 -16.76
C SER A 262 20.55 1.66 -15.84
N LEU A 263 20.04 0.55 -16.39
CA LEU A 263 19.49 -0.55 -15.57
C LEU A 263 20.51 -1.00 -14.52
N ARG A 264 21.78 -1.10 -14.92
CA ARG A 264 22.88 -1.41 -13.99
C ARG A 264 23.02 -0.37 -12.89
N SER A 265 22.98 0.93 -13.18
CA SER A 265 23.17 1.95 -12.14
C SER A 265 22.01 2.01 -11.15
N ILE A 266 20.77 1.83 -11.62
CA ILE A 266 19.56 2.01 -10.79
C ILE A 266 19.06 0.71 -10.14
N PHE A 267 19.38 -0.47 -10.68
CA PHE A 267 18.96 -1.77 -10.15
C PHE A 267 20.14 -2.67 -9.75
N ASP A 268 21.39 -2.23 -9.93
CA ASP A 268 22.62 -3.04 -9.75
C ASP A 268 22.62 -4.33 -10.58
N ARG A 269 21.82 -4.37 -11.65
CA ARG A 269 21.56 -5.56 -12.46
C ARG A 269 21.28 -5.19 -13.90
N THR A 270 21.58 -6.14 -14.79
CA THR A 270 21.20 -6.12 -16.21
C THR A 270 20.32 -7.34 -16.49
N ILE A 271 19.58 -7.32 -17.60
CA ILE A 271 18.78 -8.49 -18.00
C ILE A 271 19.65 -9.39 -18.88
N SER A 272 20.10 -10.52 -18.31
CA SER A 272 20.95 -11.47 -19.02
C SER A 272 20.19 -12.49 -19.86
N ARG A 273 18.93 -12.80 -19.49
CA ARG A 273 18.09 -13.79 -20.17
C ARG A 273 16.61 -13.44 -20.07
N PRO A 274 15.81 -13.68 -21.12
CA PRO A 274 14.35 -13.52 -21.05
C PRO A 274 13.71 -14.60 -20.17
N CYS A 275 12.50 -14.33 -19.65
CA CYS A 275 11.72 -15.36 -18.96
C CYS A 275 11.12 -16.34 -20.00
N PRO A 276 11.42 -17.65 -19.93
CA PRO A 276 11.06 -18.61 -20.98
C PRO A 276 9.56 -18.87 -21.13
N VAL A 277 8.77 -18.53 -20.11
CA VAL A 277 7.30 -18.72 -20.09
C VAL A 277 6.53 -17.44 -20.39
N ALA A 278 7.21 -16.30 -20.58
CA ALA A 278 6.56 -15.04 -20.90
C ALA A 278 6.16 -15.00 -22.38
N ASN A 279 4.89 -14.72 -22.63
CA ASN A 279 4.36 -14.51 -23.98
C ASN A 279 4.80 -13.15 -24.55
N SER A 280 4.96 -12.14 -23.68
CA SER A 280 5.50 -10.83 -24.04
C SER A 280 6.39 -10.31 -22.91
N SER A 281 7.57 -9.79 -23.26
CA SER A 281 8.50 -9.16 -22.34
C SER A 281 9.03 -7.85 -22.93
N ARG A 282 8.56 -6.71 -22.40
CA ARG A 282 8.79 -5.38 -22.99
C ARG A 282 9.32 -4.37 -21.98
N ILE A 283 10.32 -3.59 -22.39
CA ILE A 283 10.76 -2.40 -21.65
C ILE A 283 10.34 -1.18 -22.45
N ARG A 284 9.67 -0.24 -21.80
CA ARG A 284 9.18 1.01 -22.34
C ARG A 284 9.88 2.18 -21.66
N VAL A 285 10.55 3.01 -22.44
CA VAL A 285 11.25 4.20 -21.96
C VAL A 285 10.57 5.42 -22.55
N GLU A 286 10.04 6.30 -21.70
CA GLU A 286 9.55 7.59 -22.14
C GLU A 286 10.74 8.51 -22.43
N LEU A 287 10.85 8.93 -23.69
CA LEU A 287 11.91 9.79 -24.19
C LEU A 287 11.63 11.24 -23.79
N PRO A 288 12.66 11.98 -23.33
CA PRO A 288 12.51 13.37 -22.92
C PRO A 288 11.98 14.22 -24.08
N SER A 289 10.84 14.88 -23.87
CA SER A 289 10.23 15.78 -24.87
C SER A 289 10.72 17.23 -24.76
N ILE A 290 11.58 17.53 -23.78
CA ILE A 290 12.00 18.90 -23.46
C ILE A 290 12.96 19.41 -24.55
N SER A 291 12.53 20.48 -25.22
CA SER A 291 13.30 21.20 -26.23
C SER A 291 14.57 21.79 -25.59
N GLY A 292 15.73 21.23 -25.89
CA GLY A 292 17.03 21.84 -25.54
C GLY A 292 18.05 20.93 -24.84
N SER A 293 17.69 19.72 -24.41
CA SER A 293 18.66 18.76 -23.85
C SER A 293 18.88 17.62 -24.82
N ALA A 294 20.03 17.59 -25.49
CA ALA A 294 20.42 16.43 -26.28
C ALA A 294 20.53 15.21 -25.35
N TYR A 295 19.86 14.11 -25.71
CA TYR A 295 19.92 12.85 -25.00
C TYR A 295 20.46 11.76 -25.93
N SER A 296 21.05 10.73 -25.34
CA SER A 296 21.45 9.51 -26.03
C SER A 296 20.89 8.30 -25.30
N ILE A 297 20.20 7.42 -26.03
CA ILE A 297 19.69 6.16 -25.51
C ILE A 297 20.49 5.00 -26.11
N THR A 298 20.91 4.06 -25.27
CA THR A 298 21.72 2.91 -25.66
C THR A 298 21.28 1.66 -24.90
N PRO A 299 21.20 0.47 -25.52
CA PRO A 299 21.32 0.20 -26.97
C PRO A 299 20.14 0.79 -27.76
N GLU A 300 20.20 0.69 -29.10
CA GLU A 300 19.10 1.14 -29.96
C GLU A 300 17.80 0.37 -29.63
N PRO A 301 16.65 1.07 -29.48
CA PRO A 301 15.38 0.44 -29.18
C PRO A 301 14.84 -0.36 -30.37
N SER A 302 14.11 -1.45 -30.09
CA SER A 302 13.45 -2.28 -31.11
C SER A 302 12.43 -1.47 -31.93
N ASN A 303 11.73 -0.53 -31.28
CA ASN A 303 10.75 0.33 -31.92
C ASN A 303 10.64 1.67 -31.17
N ILE A 304 10.39 2.76 -31.90
CA ILE A 304 10.08 4.07 -31.33
C ILE A 304 8.73 4.50 -31.88
N ASP A 305 7.76 4.74 -30.98
CA ASP A 305 6.45 5.29 -31.32
C ASP A 305 6.26 6.61 -30.57
N GLY A 306 6.32 7.72 -31.31
CA GLY A 306 6.31 9.07 -30.74
C GLY A 306 7.45 9.29 -29.75
N SER A 307 7.10 9.55 -28.48
CA SER A 307 8.05 9.72 -27.38
C SER A 307 8.31 8.42 -26.60
N LEU A 308 7.90 7.24 -27.09
CA LEU A 308 8.05 5.97 -26.37
C LEU A 308 8.99 5.02 -27.10
N ALA A 309 10.15 4.76 -26.51
CA ALA A 309 11.07 3.72 -26.97
C ALA A 309 10.71 2.37 -26.36
N THR A 310 10.60 1.33 -27.18
CA THR A 310 10.26 -0.04 -26.76
C THR A 310 11.39 -1.00 -27.07
N TYR A 311 11.75 -1.83 -26.09
CA TYR A 311 12.70 -2.94 -26.22
C TYR A 311 11.97 -4.26 -26.02
N ASN A 312 12.15 -5.21 -26.94
CA ASN A 312 11.71 -6.59 -26.74
C ASN A 312 12.84 -7.42 -26.11
N VAL A 313 12.63 -7.89 -24.89
CA VAL A 313 13.66 -8.63 -24.14
C VAL A 313 13.95 -9.99 -24.77
N ALA A 314 13.01 -10.56 -25.53
CA ALA A 314 13.17 -11.86 -26.17
C ALA A 314 14.11 -11.84 -27.40
N GLU A 315 14.36 -10.67 -27.99
CA GLU A 315 15.14 -10.53 -29.24
C GLU A 315 16.65 -10.36 -29.02
N GLY A 316 17.08 -10.12 -27.77
CA GLY A 316 18.49 -9.84 -27.43
C GLY A 316 19.28 -11.10 -27.04
N LEU A 317 20.42 -11.34 -27.72
CA LEU A 317 21.34 -12.45 -27.43
C LEU A 317 22.36 -12.13 -26.31
N ASN A 318 22.43 -10.88 -25.83
CA ASN A 318 23.44 -10.38 -24.88
C ASN A 318 22.78 -9.77 -23.63
N GLU A 319 23.59 -9.50 -22.59
CA GLU A 319 23.14 -8.74 -21.41
C GLU A 319 22.58 -7.37 -21.82
N LEU A 320 21.29 -7.16 -21.58
CA LEU A 320 20.58 -5.92 -21.88
C LEU A 320 20.72 -4.95 -20.71
N ASP A 321 21.43 -3.85 -20.95
CA ASP A 321 21.54 -2.68 -20.07
C ASP A 321 21.03 -1.43 -20.80
N VAL A 322 19.76 -1.09 -20.60
CA VAL A 322 19.17 0.12 -21.17
C VAL A 322 19.67 1.32 -20.39
N ALA A 323 20.23 2.30 -21.09
CA ALA A 323 20.78 3.51 -20.51
C ALA A 323 20.29 4.75 -21.26
N LEU A 324 20.00 5.81 -20.51
CA LEU A 324 19.68 7.13 -21.01
C LEU A 324 20.65 8.14 -20.41
N ARG A 325 21.32 8.90 -21.27
CA ARG A 325 22.36 9.87 -20.89
C ARG A 325 22.12 11.22 -21.51
N TRP A 326 22.59 12.27 -20.83
CA TRP A 326 22.55 13.66 -21.26
C TRP A 326 23.97 14.17 -21.49
N PRO A 327 24.59 13.90 -22.66
CA PRO A 327 26.00 14.19 -22.90
C PRO A 327 26.38 15.67 -22.82
N GLY A 328 25.41 16.58 -23.02
CA GLY A 328 25.63 18.02 -22.89
C GLY A 328 25.48 18.57 -21.47
N GLU A 329 25.17 17.73 -20.49
CA GLU A 329 24.85 18.12 -19.13
C GLU A 329 26.01 17.78 -18.17
N THR A 330 26.60 18.80 -17.55
CA THR A 330 27.69 18.62 -16.57
C THR A 330 27.18 18.30 -15.18
N SER A 331 26.09 18.95 -14.75
CA SER A 331 25.41 18.71 -13.47
C SER A 331 23.92 19.06 -13.60
N PHE A 332 23.05 18.27 -12.99
CA PHE A 332 21.61 18.51 -13.01
C PHE A 332 21.24 19.74 -12.19
N THR A 333 20.48 20.65 -12.79
CA THR A 333 19.96 21.84 -12.10
C THR A 333 18.47 21.64 -11.81
N TYR A 334 18.11 21.57 -10.52
CA TYR A 334 16.73 21.38 -10.11
C TYR A 334 15.86 22.59 -10.50
N PRO A 335 14.66 22.37 -11.07
CA PRO A 335 13.74 23.46 -11.39
C PRO A 335 13.22 24.12 -10.10
N LEU A 336 13.44 25.44 -9.98
CA LEU A 336 13.02 26.23 -8.81
C LEU A 336 11.53 26.63 -8.86
N ASP A 337 10.93 26.72 -10.05
CA ASP A 337 9.65 27.41 -10.30
C ASP A 337 8.49 26.44 -10.54
N ILE A 338 8.26 25.52 -9.59
CA ILE A 338 7.34 24.36 -9.76
C ILE A 338 5.87 24.78 -9.79
N SER A 339 5.51 25.89 -9.14
CA SER A 339 4.12 26.34 -9.03
C SER A 339 3.47 26.73 -10.37
N ARG A 340 4.27 26.98 -11.43
CA ARG A 340 3.76 27.33 -12.76
C ARG A 340 3.56 26.12 -13.67
N SER A 341 4.06 24.95 -13.29
CA SER A 341 4.10 23.74 -14.11
C SER A 341 3.65 22.49 -13.37
N SER A 342 2.69 22.61 -12.44
CA SER A 342 2.14 21.43 -11.77
C SER A 342 1.55 20.48 -12.80
N LEU A 343 1.96 19.22 -12.72
CA LEU A 343 1.46 18.15 -13.58
C LEU A 343 0.06 17.68 -13.15
N SER A 344 -0.36 17.99 -11.93
CA SER A 344 -1.65 17.62 -11.37
C SER A 344 -2.76 18.60 -11.80
N GLU A 345 -3.99 18.10 -11.96
CA GLU A 345 -5.13 18.98 -12.24
C GLU A 345 -5.52 19.84 -11.02
N PHE A 346 -5.22 19.36 -9.82
CA PHE A 346 -5.45 20.04 -8.57
C PHE A 346 -4.43 19.57 -7.52
N SER A 347 -4.07 20.47 -6.60
CA SER A 347 -3.17 20.17 -5.48
C SER A 347 -3.98 20.11 -4.19
N VAL A 348 -3.67 19.16 -3.30
CA VAL A 348 -4.33 19.00 -2.00
C VAL A 348 -3.31 18.99 -0.88
N GLN A 349 -3.60 19.78 0.15
CA GLN A 349 -2.91 19.72 1.43
C GLN A 349 -3.93 19.42 2.53
N ARG A 350 -3.66 18.38 3.32
CA ARG A 350 -4.49 17.95 4.45
C ARG A 350 -3.67 18.06 5.72
N THR A 351 -4.23 18.68 6.75
CA THR A 351 -3.56 18.92 8.04
C THR A 351 -4.54 18.79 9.19
N LEU A 352 -4.06 18.31 10.34
CA LEU A 352 -4.78 18.35 11.61
C LEU A 352 -4.20 19.48 12.47
N LYS A 353 -4.99 20.51 12.72
CA LYS A 353 -4.63 21.69 13.52
C LYS A 353 -5.11 21.53 14.96
N GLY A 354 -4.47 22.24 15.88
CA GLY A 354 -4.84 22.30 17.30
C GLY A 354 -3.87 21.54 18.20
N SER A 355 -3.41 22.21 19.25
CA SER A 355 -2.48 21.66 20.24
C SER A 355 -3.17 20.92 21.39
N SER A 356 -4.50 20.89 21.41
CA SER A 356 -5.26 20.18 22.44
C SER A 356 -5.16 18.67 22.23
N GLN A 357 -5.05 17.93 23.33
CA GLN A 357 -5.11 16.46 23.32
C GLN A 357 -6.55 15.94 23.16
N THR A 358 -7.57 16.77 23.37
CA THR A 358 -8.99 16.38 23.30
C THR A 358 -9.73 16.93 22.10
N GLN A 359 -9.20 18.01 21.50
CA GLN A 359 -9.82 18.71 20.38
C GLN A 359 -8.79 18.96 19.28
N GLY A 360 -9.25 18.95 18.04
CA GLY A 360 -8.47 19.33 16.87
C GLY A 360 -9.38 19.92 15.80
N GLN A 361 -8.79 20.36 14.71
CA GLN A 361 -9.50 20.84 13.53
C GLN A 361 -8.82 20.28 12.29
N ILE A 362 -9.54 19.47 11.52
CA ILE A 362 -9.03 19.04 10.22
C ILE A 362 -9.18 20.20 9.23
N SER A 363 -8.13 20.45 8.45
CA SER A 363 -8.07 21.52 7.47
C SER A 363 -7.53 20.98 6.15
N LEU A 364 -8.32 21.19 5.09
CA LEU A 364 -7.99 20.89 3.72
C LEU A 364 -7.78 22.20 2.96
N VAL A 365 -6.70 22.26 2.19
CA VAL A 365 -6.43 23.33 1.24
C VAL A 365 -6.34 22.68 -0.13
N ILE A 366 -7.30 22.98 -1.00
CA ILE A 366 -7.40 22.39 -2.32
C ILE A 366 -7.28 23.49 -3.37
N ARG A 367 -6.26 23.41 -4.22
CA ARG A 367 -6.01 24.38 -5.29
C ARG A 367 -6.38 23.77 -6.63
N ASN A 368 -7.24 24.44 -7.39
CA ASN A 368 -7.50 24.11 -8.78
C ASN A 368 -6.39 24.69 -9.67
N ASN A 369 -5.65 23.83 -10.39
CA ASN A 369 -4.58 24.26 -11.29
C ASN A 369 -5.07 24.49 -12.73
N ARG A 370 -6.38 24.35 -12.96
CA ARG A 370 -7.02 24.48 -14.28
C ARG A 370 -7.89 25.74 -14.37
N PRO A 371 -8.08 26.27 -15.59
CA PRO A 371 -8.96 27.41 -15.85
C PRO A 371 -10.45 27.03 -15.96
N TYR A 372 -10.83 25.80 -15.60
CA TYR A 372 -12.20 25.30 -15.63
C TYR A 372 -12.57 24.63 -14.30
N GLU A 373 -13.87 24.49 -14.04
CA GLU A 373 -14.39 23.87 -12.83
C GLU A 373 -14.09 22.37 -12.79
N ILE A 374 -13.62 21.88 -11.63
CA ILE A 374 -13.36 20.45 -11.39
C ILE A 374 -14.27 19.97 -10.27
N ARG A 375 -14.93 18.83 -10.47
CA ARG A 375 -15.70 18.16 -9.42
C ARG A 375 -14.91 16.99 -8.87
N LEU A 376 -14.76 16.93 -7.56
CA LEU A 376 -14.01 15.88 -6.87
C LEU A 376 -14.92 15.13 -5.91
N LEU A 377 -14.86 13.80 -5.90
CA LEU A 377 -15.32 13.02 -4.76
C LEU A 377 -14.22 13.06 -3.69
N TYR A 378 -14.58 13.49 -2.49
CA TYR A 378 -13.74 13.49 -1.30
C TYR A 378 -14.19 12.35 -0.39
N LEU A 379 -13.25 11.46 -0.05
CA LEU A 379 -13.41 10.36 0.88
C LEU A 379 -12.42 10.56 2.04
N GLU A 380 -12.95 10.50 3.26
CA GLU A 380 -12.19 10.62 4.49
C GLU A 380 -12.62 9.53 5.46
N THR A 381 -11.65 8.77 5.95
CA THR A 381 -11.85 7.70 6.92
C THR A 381 -11.07 8.06 8.17
N MET A 382 -11.69 7.95 9.34
CA MET A 382 -11.00 8.16 10.62
C MET A 382 -11.22 6.98 11.55
N PRO A 383 -10.20 6.61 12.35
CA PRO A 383 -10.38 5.62 13.41
C PRO A 383 -11.42 6.09 14.42
N TRP A 384 -12.00 5.16 15.16
CA TRP A 384 -13.12 5.43 16.07
C TRP A 384 -12.83 6.47 17.16
N HIS A 385 -11.55 6.68 17.48
CA HIS A 385 -11.09 7.64 18.50
C HIS A 385 -10.93 9.07 17.96
N VAL A 386 -11.27 9.33 16.68
CA VAL A 386 -11.37 10.67 16.10
C VAL A 386 -12.75 10.84 15.49
N GLU A 387 -13.53 11.79 15.99
CA GLU A 387 -14.90 12.05 15.53
C GLU A 387 -15.02 13.47 14.98
N PHE A 388 -15.71 13.63 13.85
CA PHE A 388 -15.91 14.93 13.21
C PHE A 388 -17.19 15.63 13.69
N TYR A 389 -17.08 16.93 13.94
CA TYR A 389 -18.21 17.80 14.22
C TYR A 389 -18.67 18.52 12.96
N LEU A 390 -19.49 17.83 12.15
CA LEU A 390 -19.93 18.35 10.85
C LEU A 390 -20.66 19.71 10.91
N HIS A 391 -21.31 20.04 12.02
CA HIS A 391 -21.95 21.35 12.20
C HIS A 391 -20.95 22.52 12.22
N THR A 392 -19.65 22.24 12.40
CA THR A 392 -18.55 23.22 12.33
C THR A 392 -17.91 23.32 10.95
N LEU A 393 -18.40 22.54 9.96
CA LEU A 393 -17.87 22.55 8.60
C LEU A 393 -17.93 23.97 8.02
N ARG A 394 -16.77 24.49 7.64
CA ARG A 394 -16.60 25.78 6.97
C ARG A 394 -15.89 25.55 5.65
N VAL A 395 -16.35 26.28 4.64
CA VAL A 395 -15.82 26.24 3.28
C VAL A 395 -15.59 27.67 2.86
N GLU A 396 -14.35 28.02 2.53
CA GLU A 396 -13.94 29.39 2.30
C GLU A 396 -13.08 29.51 1.04
N ILE A 397 -13.27 30.60 0.29
CA ILE A 397 -12.40 31.03 -0.81
C ILE A 397 -12.03 32.47 -0.54
N ALA A 398 -10.72 32.78 -0.50
CA ALA A 398 -10.23 34.14 -0.22
C ALA A 398 -10.88 34.78 1.04
N GLY A 399 -11.15 33.97 2.08
CA GLY A 399 -11.76 34.41 3.34
C GLY A 399 -13.29 34.61 3.31
N GLN A 400 -13.95 34.37 2.16
CA GLN A 400 -15.41 34.42 2.04
C GLN A 400 -16.00 33.02 2.17
N LYS A 401 -17.10 32.87 2.93
CA LYS A 401 -17.78 31.58 3.13
C LYS A 401 -18.63 31.19 1.92
N HIS A 402 -18.53 29.94 1.50
CA HIS A 402 -19.26 29.36 0.38
C HIS A 402 -19.95 28.05 0.75
N ASN A 403 -21.28 28.07 0.91
CA ASN A 403 -22.01 26.88 1.38
C ASN A 403 -22.39 25.89 0.26
N ASN A 404 -22.26 26.29 -1.01
CA ASN A 404 -22.72 25.52 -2.17
C ASN A 404 -21.63 24.67 -2.85
N LEU A 405 -20.39 24.73 -2.37
CA LEU A 405 -19.26 24.03 -2.99
C LEU A 405 -19.05 22.60 -2.46
N VAL A 406 -19.77 22.22 -1.40
CA VAL A 406 -19.81 20.85 -0.87
C VAL A 406 -21.23 20.33 -1.01
N SER A 407 -21.37 19.19 -1.67
CA SER A 407 -22.66 18.55 -1.96
C SER A 407 -22.59 17.04 -1.72
N ASN A 408 -23.74 16.36 -1.70
CA ASN A 408 -23.84 14.90 -1.53
C ASN A 408 -23.04 14.35 -0.34
N LEU A 409 -23.07 15.09 0.77
CA LEU A 409 -22.37 14.73 2.00
C LEU A 409 -23.07 13.54 2.66
N THR A 410 -22.34 12.45 2.85
CA THR A 410 -22.76 11.27 3.61
C THR A 410 -21.73 11.02 4.70
N TYR A 411 -22.18 10.87 5.94
CA TYR A 411 -21.32 10.62 7.07
C TYR A 411 -21.85 9.45 7.88
N THR A 412 -20.99 8.47 8.11
CA THR A 412 -21.20 7.42 9.09
C THR A 412 -20.33 7.75 10.29
N PRO A 413 -20.92 8.07 11.46
CA PRO A 413 -20.15 8.37 12.66
C PRO A 413 -19.42 7.12 13.15
N PRO A 414 -18.28 7.29 13.85
CA PRO A 414 -17.57 6.18 14.44
C PRO A 414 -18.38 5.55 15.58
N ILE A 415 -18.20 4.24 15.79
CA ILE A 415 -18.69 3.55 16.98
C ILE A 415 -17.46 3.12 17.78
N PRO A 416 -17.30 3.56 19.04
CA PRO A 416 -16.12 3.24 19.84
C PRO A 416 -15.81 1.75 19.86
N HIS A 417 -14.55 1.41 19.56
CA HIS A 417 -14.02 0.03 19.46
C HIS A 417 -14.71 -0.89 18.43
N PHE A 418 -15.57 -0.37 17.55
CA PHE A 418 -16.32 -1.21 16.62
C PHE A 418 -16.13 -0.81 15.15
N SER A 419 -16.36 0.46 14.79
CA SER A 419 -16.33 0.91 13.39
C SER A 419 -15.72 2.31 13.24
N PRO A 420 -15.02 2.58 12.13
CA PRO A 420 -14.43 3.88 11.86
C PRO A 420 -15.49 4.89 11.45
N ALA A 421 -15.11 6.17 11.46
CA ALA A 421 -15.87 7.23 10.83
C ALA A 421 -15.62 7.21 9.32
N LEU A 422 -16.67 7.43 8.52
CA LEU A 422 -16.59 7.51 7.06
C LEU A 422 -17.33 8.75 6.57
N LEU A 423 -16.60 9.70 6.01
CA LEU A 423 -17.14 10.90 5.38
C LEU A 423 -16.92 10.82 3.86
N GLN A 424 -17.98 11.04 3.10
CA GLN A 424 -17.90 11.21 1.65
C GLN A 424 -18.67 12.45 1.24
N SER A 425 -18.11 13.26 0.34
CA SER A 425 -18.82 14.40 -0.25
C SER A 425 -18.32 14.70 -1.66
N VAL A 426 -19.10 15.39 -2.46
CA VAL A 426 -18.66 15.97 -3.73
C VAL A 426 -18.27 17.42 -3.51
N ILE A 427 -17.02 17.75 -3.82
CA ILE A 427 -16.45 19.09 -3.76
C ILE A 427 -16.43 19.67 -5.18
N THR A 428 -16.97 20.87 -5.36
CA THR A 428 -16.86 21.64 -6.60
C THR A 428 -15.76 22.67 -6.44
N LEU A 429 -14.70 22.57 -7.24
CA LEU A 429 -13.56 23.49 -7.25
C LEU A 429 -13.73 24.53 -8.36
N PRO A 430 -13.91 25.82 -8.03
CA PRO A 430 -13.98 26.86 -9.04
C PRO A 430 -12.66 27.00 -9.82
N PRO A 431 -12.71 27.53 -11.06
CA PRO A 431 -11.52 27.77 -11.89
C PRO A 431 -10.41 28.53 -11.16
N SER A 432 -9.19 28.00 -11.19
CA SER A 432 -7.99 28.68 -10.65
C SER A 432 -8.11 29.22 -9.22
N ALA A 433 -9.01 28.64 -8.42
CA ALA A 433 -9.28 29.04 -7.05
C ALA A 433 -8.60 28.10 -6.04
N THR A 434 -8.37 28.61 -4.83
CA THR A 434 -7.95 27.80 -3.68
C THR A 434 -9.09 27.75 -2.67
N LEU A 435 -9.57 26.54 -2.42
CA LEU A 435 -10.64 26.22 -1.49
C LEU A 435 -10.05 25.81 -0.15
N PHE A 436 -10.55 26.40 0.93
CA PHE A 436 -10.22 26.04 2.30
C PHE A 436 -11.44 25.36 2.92
N ILE A 437 -11.29 24.11 3.33
CA ILE A 437 -12.33 23.38 4.07
C ILE A 437 -11.79 23.08 5.46
N SER A 438 -12.58 23.37 6.49
CA SER A 438 -12.22 23.02 7.87
C SER A 438 -13.42 22.47 8.63
N MET A 439 -13.18 21.50 9.50
CA MET A 439 -14.15 21.04 10.49
C MET A 439 -13.43 20.64 11.78
N ASP A 440 -14.07 20.90 12.91
CA ASP A 440 -13.55 20.54 14.22
C ASP A 440 -13.70 19.01 14.42
N ALA A 441 -12.77 18.44 15.18
CA ALA A 441 -12.73 17.03 15.52
C ALA A 441 -12.47 16.85 17.00
N SER A 442 -13.11 15.87 17.62
CA SER A 442 -12.81 15.43 18.97
C SER A 442 -11.84 14.24 18.94
N LYS A 443 -11.04 14.14 20.00
CA LYS A 443 -10.08 13.07 20.23
C LYS A 443 -10.49 12.33 21.51
N SER A 444 -10.67 11.02 21.42
CA SER A 444 -11.09 10.21 22.57
C SER A 444 -9.94 9.93 23.53
N PHE A 445 -10.26 9.82 24.82
CA PHE A 445 -9.34 9.29 25.83
C PHE A 445 -9.28 7.77 25.72
N LEU A 446 -8.09 7.24 25.49
CA LEU A 446 -7.85 5.81 25.40
C LEU A 446 -7.49 5.23 26.77
N ARG A 447 -7.75 3.93 26.95
CA ARG A 447 -7.23 3.17 28.09
C ARG A 447 -5.75 2.90 27.88
N TYR A 448 -5.00 2.73 28.97
CA TYR A 448 -3.56 2.46 28.88
C TYR A 448 -3.22 1.23 28.03
N THR A 449 -4.09 0.22 28.01
CA THR A 449 -3.95 -1.02 27.21
C THR A 449 -4.24 -0.84 25.72
N GLU A 450 -4.81 0.30 25.33
CA GLU A 450 -5.23 0.57 23.95
C GLU A 450 -4.17 1.33 23.18
N HIS A 451 -3.19 1.93 23.85
CA HIS A 451 -2.08 2.59 23.18
C HIS A 451 -1.14 1.58 22.50
N PRO A 452 -0.59 1.92 21.32
CA PRO A 452 0.44 1.11 20.70
C PRO A 452 1.72 1.13 21.54
N PRO A 453 2.64 0.16 21.31
CA PRO A 453 4.01 0.29 21.77
C PRO A 453 4.59 1.61 21.25
N ASP A 454 5.13 2.45 22.14
CA ASP A 454 5.52 3.85 21.89
C ASP A 454 4.34 4.81 21.65
N ALA A 455 3.50 4.95 22.68
CA ALA A 455 2.36 5.87 22.69
C ALA A 455 2.73 7.34 22.44
N GLN A 456 3.97 7.75 22.77
CA GLN A 456 4.46 9.13 22.62
C GLN A 456 4.63 9.55 21.16
N ARG A 457 4.81 8.59 20.23
CA ARG A 457 4.82 8.89 18.79
C ARG A 457 3.45 9.40 18.31
N GLY A 458 2.36 8.95 18.91
CA GLY A 458 1.00 9.22 18.44
C GLY A 458 0.48 8.16 17.47
N TRP A 459 -0.69 8.42 16.88
CA TRP A 459 -1.43 7.47 16.04
C TRP A 459 -1.44 7.90 14.57
N ASP A 460 -1.17 6.95 13.67
CA ASP A 460 -1.27 7.19 12.24
C ASP A 460 -2.74 7.24 11.79
N LEU A 461 -3.11 8.34 11.15
CA LEU A 461 -4.39 8.53 10.49
C LEU A 461 -4.26 8.23 9.01
N PRO A 462 -5.22 7.51 8.42
CA PRO A 462 -5.13 7.12 7.03
C PRO A 462 -5.16 8.33 6.08
N PRO A 463 -4.59 8.18 4.87
CA PRO A 463 -4.81 9.09 3.76
C PRO A 463 -6.30 9.34 3.47
N ALA A 464 -6.66 10.59 3.23
CA ALA A 464 -7.89 10.92 2.51
C ALA A 464 -7.71 10.67 0.99
N VAL A 465 -8.79 10.29 0.32
CA VAL A 465 -8.80 9.95 -1.11
C VAL A 465 -9.67 10.95 -1.88
N PHE A 466 -9.15 11.44 -2.99
CA PHE A 466 -9.85 12.32 -3.92
C PHE A 466 -9.96 11.66 -5.30
N VAL A 467 -11.16 11.64 -5.87
CA VAL A 467 -11.42 11.09 -7.21
C VAL A 467 -12.00 12.20 -8.09
N PRO A 468 -11.31 12.65 -9.15
CA PRO A 468 -11.88 13.58 -10.10
C PRO A 468 -13.06 12.93 -10.83
N LEU A 469 -14.21 13.59 -10.75
CA LEU A 469 -15.43 13.19 -11.44
C LEU A 469 -15.37 13.79 -12.85
N SER A 470 -15.35 12.92 -13.86
CA SER A 470 -15.45 13.36 -15.25
C SER A 470 -16.81 14.00 -15.48
N ASN A 471 -16.84 15.21 -16.05
CA ASN A 471 -18.07 15.78 -16.58
C ASN A 471 -18.48 14.91 -17.78
N SER A 472 -19.75 14.49 -17.80
CA SER A 472 -20.35 13.48 -18.68
C SER A 472 -20.29 13.75 -20.20
N ASN A 473 -19.49 14.71 -20.66
CA ASN A 473 -19.34 15.09 -22.07
C ASN A 473 -17.98 14.72 -22.67
N SER A 474 -17.02 14.28 -21.86
CA SER A 474 -15.84 13.58 -22.39
C SER A 474 -16.21 12.10 -22.56
N THR A 475 -16.62 11.74 -23.78
CA THR A 475 -16.56 10.36 -24.26
C THR A 475 -15.11 9.88 -24.12
N PHE A 476 -14.73 9.41 -22.95
CA PHE A 476 -13.65 8.45 -22.81
C PHE A 476 -14.15 7.18 -23.49
N VAL A 477 -14.03 7.14 -24.81
CA VAL A 477 -13.79 5.90 -25.54
C VAL A 477 -12.38 5.47 -25.12
N LEU A 478 -12.24 5.07 -23.85
CA LEU A 478 -11.18 4.16 -23.45
C LEU A 478 -11.60 2.85 -24.09
N ASP A 479 -10.95 2.55 -25.20
CA ASP A 479 -10.91 1.24 -25.81
C ASP A 479 -10.97 0.18 -24.70
N ARG A 480 -11.97 -0.72 -24.74
CA ARG A 480 -12.20 -1.71 -23.68
C ARG A 480 -10.95 -2.57 -23.40
N ALA A 481 -10.03 -2.64 -24.37
CA ALA A 481 -8.73 -3.29 -24.28
C ALA A 481 -7.68 -2.53 -23.43
N SER A 482 -7.87 -1.24 -23.15
CA SER A 482 -6.88 -0.34 -22.53
C SER A 482 -7.23 0.14 -21.10
N ARG A 483 -8.22 -0.48 -20.45
CA ARG A 483 -8.51 -0.22 -19.03
C ARG A 483 -7.28 -0.59 -18.18
N ARG A 484 -6.51 0.42 -17.78
CA ARG A 484 -5.57 0.35 -16.65
C ARG A 484 -6.28 -0.32 -15.48
N TRP A 485 -5.50 -1.04 -14.68
CA TRP A 485 -5.99 -1.94 -13.65
C TRP A 485 -7.05 -1.31 -12.73
N ASP A 486 -6.92 -0.02 -12.43
CA ASP A 486 -7.97 0.82 -11.86
C ASP A 486 -8.43 1.86 -12.91
N GLY A 487 -9.69 1.77 -13.34
CA GLY A 487 -10.28 2.71 -14.30
C GLY A 487 -10.55 4.11 -13.71
N THR A 488 -10.31 4.28 -12.42
CA THR A 488 -10.60 5.51 -11.66
C THR A 488 -9.31 6.18 -11.23
N ARG A 489 -9.12 7.46 -11.56
CA ARG A 489 -7.95 8.18 -11.05
C ARG A 489 -8.16 8.48 -9.56
N ARG A 490 -7.24 8.06 -8.69
CA ARG A 490 -7.28 8.34 -7.24
C ARG A 490 -6.09 9.21 -6.83
N VAL A 491 -6.34 10.24 -6.02
CA VAL A 491 -5.34 11.12 -5.43
C VAL A 491 -5.35 10.91 -3.92
N TYR A 492 -4.22 10.47 -3.38
CA TYR A 492 -4.06 10.21 -1.95
C TYR A 492 -3.37 11.38 -1.28
N THR A 493 -3.90 11.81 -0.14
CA THR A 493 -3.19 12.75 0.74
C THR A 493 -2.16 11.99 1.60
N PRO A 494 -1.16 12.67 2.16
CA PRO A 494 -0.26 12.04 3.12
C PRO A 494 -1.04 11.51 4.34
N ALA A 495 -0.57 10.41 4.92
CA ALA A 495 -0.98 10.00 6.26
C ALA A 495 -0.67 11.12 7.26
N MET A 496 -1.54 11.30 8.26
CA MET A 496 -1.34 12.28 9.32
C MET A 496 -1.02 11.57 10.62
N LEU A 497 -0.46 12.30 11.58
CA LEU A 497 -0.22 11.82 12.93
C LEU A 497 -1.16 12.57 13.88
N VAL A 498 -1.85 11.84 14.76
CA VAL A 498 -2.65 12.44 15.83
C VAL A 498 -2.04 12.12 17.19
N ASP A 499 -1.76 13.18 17.94
CA ASP A 499 -1.41 13.07 19.34
C ASP A 499 -2.69 12.96 20.19
N LEU A 500 -2.68 11.97 21.08
CA LEU A 500 -3.76 11.61 22.01
C LEU A 500 -3.23 11.71 23.45
N PRO A 501 -4.10 11.93 24.44
CA PRO A 501 -3.68 12.01 25.84
C PRO A 501 -3.04 10.67 26.25
N THR A 502 -1.74 10.70 26.54
CA THR A 502 -0.98 9.52 26.97
C THR A 502 -0.93 9.46 28.51
N PRO A 503 -1.23 8.30 29.13
CA PRO A 503 -1.06 8.13 30.56
C PRO A 503 0.44 8.07 30.92
N ASP A 504 0.77 8.27 32.20
CA ASP A 504 2.13 8.07 32.70
C ASP A 504 2.48 6.58 32.72
N PHE A 505 3.16 6.11 31.67
CA PHE A 505 3.63 4.72 31.56
C PHE A 505 4.77 4.39 32.53
N SER A 506 5.39 5.36 33.21
CA SER A 506 6.47 5.13 34.17
C SER A 506 5.96 4.70 35.55
N MET A 507 4.73 5.08 35.91
CA MET A 507 4.12 4.73 37.20
C MET A 507 4.12 3.22 37.48
N PRO A 508 3.63 2.34 36.59
CA PRO A 508 3.70 0.88 36.79
C PRO A 508 5.14 0.38 36.96
N TYR A 509 6.09 0.91 36.18
CA TYR A 509 7.50 0.52 36.27
C TYR A 509 8.12 0.90 37.61
N ASN A 510 7.85 2.11 38.10
CA ASN A 510 8.30 2.58 39.41
C ASN A 510 7.74 1.70 40.54
N VAL A 511 6.46 1.33 40.46
CA VAL A 511 5.82 0.44 41.44
C VAL A 511 6.41 -0.98 41.40
N ILE A 512 6.65 -1.53 40.21
CA ILE A 512 7.28 -2.84 40.04
C ILE A 512 8.69 -2.83 40.62
N ILE A 513 9.53 -1.84 40.29
CA ILE A 513 10.88 -1.72 40.86
C ILE A 513 10.82 -1.64 42.37
N MET A 514 9.95 -0.77 42.92
CA MET A 514 9.85 -0.59 44.37
C MET A 514 9.40 -1.89 45.07
N SER A 515 8.43 -2.59 44.49
CA SER A 515 7.93 -3.87 45.04
C SER A 515 8.97 -4.98 44.94
N CYS A 516 9.63 -5.12 43.80
CA CYS A 516 10.68 -6.12 43.59
C CYS A 516 11.90 -5.87 44.48
N THR A 517 12.31 -4.61 44.64
CA THR A 517 13.43 -4.25 45.54
C THR A 517 13.08 -4.52 46.99
N LEU A 518 11.86 -4.20 47.44
CA LEU A 518 11.38 -4.53 48.78
C LEU A 518 11.39 -6.05 49.04
N ILE A 519 10.84 -6.83 48.11
CA ILE A 519 10.81 -8.30 48.20
C ILE A 519 12.24 -8.86 48.24
N ALA A 520 13.13 -8.38 47.37
CA ALA A 520 14.53 -8.80 47.34
C ALA A 520 15.26 -8.47 48.66
N LEU A 521 15.01 -7.30 49.24
CA LEU A 521 15.60 -6.89 50.52
C LEU A 521 15.08 -7.77 51.68
N ILE A 522 13.77 -8.03 51.74
CA ILE A 522 13.18 -8.88 52.78
C ILE A 522 13.73 -10.30 52.64
N PHE A 523 13.67 -10.88 51.44
CA PHE A 523 14.17 -12.22 51.17
C PHE A 523 15.67 -12.32 51.49
N GLY A 524 16.48 -11.38 51.00
CA GLY A 524 17.93 -11.37 51.24
C GLY A 524 18.27 -11.21 52.72
N SER A 525 17.52 -10.39 53.46
CA SER A 525 17.71 -10.21 54.90
C SER A 525 17.36 -11.47 55.68
N VAL A 526 16.20 -12.07 55.40
CA VAL A 526 15.74 -13.32 56.04
C VAL A 526 16.68 -14.48 55.71
N PHE A 527 17.05 -14.62 54.44
CA PHE A 527 17.98 -15.66 54.00
C PHE A 527 19.35 -15.51 54.66
N ASN A 528 19.89 -14.29 54.73
CA ASN A 528 21.15 -14.04 55.44
C ASN A 528 21.03 -14.34 56.93
N LEU A 529 19.94 -13.96 57.60
CA LEU A 529 19.71 -14.27 59.02
C LEU A 529 19.68 -15.77 59.28
N LEU A 530 19.04 -16.55 58.40
CA LEU A 530 18.90 -18.00 58.55
C LEU A 530 20.19 -18.76 58.20
N THR A 531 21.01 -18.26 57.27
CA THR A 531 22.19 -18.98 56.77
C THR A 531 23.51 -18.49 57.38
N ARG A 532 23.58 -17.26 57.89
CA ARG A 532 24.80 -16.69 58.45
C ARG A 532 25.09 -17.27 59.83
N LYS A 533 26.30 -17.83 59.99
CA LYS A 533 26.78 -18.29 61.30
C LYS A 533 27.27 -17.10 62.13
N PHE A 534 26.59 -16.82 63.23
CA PHE A 534 27.03 -15.81 64.20
C PHE A 534 28.06 -16.41 65.15
N VAL A 535 29.22 -15.75 65.32
CA VAL A 535 30.27 -16.16 66.26
C VAL A 535 30.37 -15.11 67.36
N VAL A 536 30.27 -15.54 68.61
CA VAL A 536 30.36 -14.64 69.77
C VAL A 536 31.81 -14.23 70.00
N THR A 537 32.09 -12.93 69.89
CA THR A 537 33.40 -12.34 70.22
C THR A 537 33.29 -11.63 71.56
N LYS A 538 34.12 -12.03 72.54
CA LYS A 538 34.21 -11.33 73.83
C LYS A 538 34.98 -10.04 73.65
N LEU A 539 34.33 -8.90 73.90
CA LEU A 539 35.01 -7.61 73.99
C LEU A 539 35.77 -7.55 75.33
N PRO A 540 37.09 -7.25 75.34
CA PRO A 540 37.86 -7.19 76.57
C PRO A 540 37.35 -6.04 77.46
N GLY A 541 36.98 -6.37 78.70
CA GLY A 541 36.55 -5.42 79.72
C GLY A 541 37.65 -4.43 80.07
N ARG A 542 37.24 -3.17 80.27
CA ARG A 542 38.08 -2.04 80.70
C ARG A 542 38.74 -2.37 82.05
N ALA A 543 39.96 -2.86 82.00
CA ALA A 543 40.80 -3.05 83.19
C ALA A 543 41.38 -1.70 83.61
N ASP A 544 41.05 -1.28 84.83
CA ASP A 544 41.78 -0.25 85.55
C ASP A 544 43.25 -0.65 85.64
N VAL A 545 44.09 0.01 84.85
CA VAL A 545 45.55 0.01 85.06
C VAL A 545 45.96 1.45 85.31
N ARG A 546 46.32 1.67 86.56
CA ARG A 546 46.94 2.85 87.13
C ARG A 546 48.04 3.41 86.23
N SER A 547 48.12 4.73 86.27
CA SER A 547 49.27 5.55 85.96
C SER A 547 50.59 4.85 86.26
N ASP A 548 51.42 4.70 85.24
CA ASP A 548 52.82 5.08 85.33
C ASP A 548 53.38 5.37 83.93
N SER A 549 53.63 6.67 83.73
CA SER A 549 54.85 7.23 83.18
C SER A 549 55.41 6.72 81.82
N VAL A 550 55.46 7.68 80.89
CA VAL A 550 56.70 8.18 80.24
C VAL A 550 57.09 7.61 78.86
N GLN A 551 57.05 8.55 77.89
CA GLN A 551 57.92 8.77 76.71
C GLN A 551 58.09 7.59 75.72
N ARG A 552 57.70 7.73 74.45
CA ARG A 552 58.27 8.63 73.42
C ARG A 552 57.33 8.75 72.23
#